data_AF-A0A554XN45-F1
#
_entry.id   AF-A0A554XN45-F1
#
_cell.length_a   1.000
_cell.length_b   1.000
_cell.length_c   1.000
_cell.angle_alpha   90.00
_cell.angle_beta   90.00
_cell.angle_gamma   90.00
#
_symmetry.space_group_name_H-M   'P 1'
#
loop_
_entity.id
_entity.type
_entity.pdbx_description
1 polymer ?
#
loop_
_entity_poly.entity_id
_entity_poly.type
_entity_poly.pdbx_seq_one_letter_code
_entity_poly.pdbx_strand_id
1 'polypeptide(L)'
;MDSTPTSPAPGTYAAHCRGRRVALLTQHGKEALLGPPLQALLGCTVQRVDGFDTDTLGTFTRDVERAGTQIEAARRKARIGMQLSGLPLGLASEGAFGPDPFTGLLHWDIELVVWIDDERGLEVVGMAQGPARSAHATVRDWAELEAFAARAGFPGHQLVIRPEHADHPDVAKGLGDPNALRRAFEDARARAANGQVFVENDLRAHTNPTRQALIRQAGLDLARRLTSDCPACGRPGYWITAQVPGLPCARCGLPTREPLRQRWSCAGCGHSEERLRPGPDRADPSRCDHCNP
;
A
#
# COMPACT_ATOMS: atom_id res chain seq x y z
N MET A 1 -37.05 8.93 2.24
CA MET A 1 -36.74 7.97 3.31
C MET A 1 -35.25 7.77 3.25
N ASP A 2 -34.56 8.39 4.19
CA ASP A 2 -33.12 8.54 4.23
C ASP A 2 -32.52 7.21 4.71
N SER A 3 -31.98 6.42 3.78
CA SER A 3 -31.34 5.15 4.08
C SER A 3 -29.86 5.40 4.36
N THR A 4 -29.57 5.92 5.56
CA THR A 4 -28.22 5.87 6.13
C THR A 4 -27.76 4.40 6.20
N PRO A 5 -26.56 4.06 5.70
CA PRO A 5 -26.02 2.72 5.83
C PRO A 5 -25.71 2.42 7.29
N THR A 6 -26.50 1.53 7.90
CA THR A 6 -26.26 1.01 9.25
C THR A 6 -24.89 0.38 9.29
N SER A 7 -23.97 0.94 10.11
CA SER A 7 -22.68 0.30 10.35
C SER A 7 -22.91 -1.12 10.89
N PRO A 8 -22.24 -2.15 10.34
CA PRO A 8 -22.41 -3.51 10.82
C PRO A 8 -22.10 -3.58 12.32
N ALA A 9 -22.87 -4.39 13.06
CA ALA A 9 -22.58 -4.65 14.46
C ALA A 9 -21.12 -5.15 14.58
N PRO A 10 -20.30 -4.59 15.48
CA PRO A 10 -18.90 -4.95 15.58
C PRO A 10 -18.78 -6.45 15.86
N GLY A 11 -18.01 -7.15 15.02
CA GLY A 11 -17.63 -8.54 15.26
C GLY A 11 -16.90 -8.70 16.60
N THR A 12 -16.80 -9.93 17.09
CA THR A 12 -16.25 -10.22 18.43
C THR A 12 -14.84 -9.65 18.64
N TYR A 13 -14.05 -9.58 17.56
CA TYR A 13 -12.70 -9.03 17.60
C TYR A 13 -12.62 -7.50 17.70
N ALA A 14 -13.57 -6.77 17.13
CA ALA A 14 -13.62 -5.31 17.28
C ALA A 14 -13.87 -4.91 18.75
N ALA A 15 -14.67 -5.69 19.50
CA ALA A 15 -14.83 -5.48 20.94
C ALA A 15 -13.51 -5.70 21.69
N HIS A 16 -12.69 -6.69 21.29
CA HIS A 16 -11.37 -6.93 21.86
C HIS A 16 -10.39 -5.77 21.59
N CYS A 17 -10.47 -5.10 20.45
CA CYS A 17 -9.60 -3.99 20.09
C CYS A 17 -10.01 -2.64 20.69
N ARG A 18 -11.28 -2.48 21.06
CA ARG A 18 -11.87 -1.20 21.46
C ARG A 18 -11.15 -0.58 22.66
N GLY A 19 -10.75 0.68 22.53
CA GLY A 19 -10.05 1.45 23.58
C GLY A 19 -8.59 1.03 23.80
N ARG A 20 -8.09 0.05 23.04
CA ARG A 20 -6.70 -0.40 23.15
C ARG A 20 -5.78 0.38 22.23
N ARG A 21 -4.50 0.38 22.59
CA ARG A 21 -3.42 0.98 21.80
C ARG A 21 -2.76 -0.09 20.96
N VAL A 22 -2.37 0.29 19.74
CA VAL A 22 -1.68 -0.58 18.77
C VAL A 22 -0.36 0.09 18.40
N ALA A 23 0.75 -0.63 18.55
CA ALA A 23 2.07 -0.11 18.25
C ALA A 23 2.28 0.00 16.74
N LEU A 24 2.58 1.21 16.23
CA LEU A 24 3.01 1.43 14.86
C LEU A 24 4.42 2.02 14.86
N LEU A 25 5.40 1.20 14.50
CA LEU A 25 6.75 1.69 14.24
C LEU A 25 6.80 2.34 12.86
N THR A 26 7.00 3.64 12.82
CA THR A 26 7.10 4.42 11.59
C THR A 26 7.89 5.70 11.83
N GLN A 27 8.75 6.11 10.89
CA GLN A 27 9.44 7.40 11.04
C GLN A 27 8.52 8.61 10.78
N HIS A 28 7.58 8.54 9.83
CA HIS A 28 6.84 9.73 9.36
C HIS A 28 5.35 9.45 9.11
N GLY A 29 4.46 9.99 9.97
CA GLY A 29 3.06 10.36 9.67
C GLY A 29 2.09 9.26 9.21
N LYS A 30 2.48 7.98 9.18
CA LYS A 30 1.61 6.88 8.70
C LYS A 30 0.47 6.58 9.67
N GLU A 31 0.59 6.95 10.93
CA GLU A 31 -0.48 6.89 11.93
C GLU A 31 -1.70 7.73 11.51
N ALA A 32 -1.50 8.85 10.81
CA ALA A 32 -2.61 9.67 10.30
C ALA A 32 -3.34 8.98 9.12
N LEU A 33 -2.69 8.04 8.44
CA LEU A 33 -3.26 7.28 7.33
C LEU A 33 -3.96 6.00 7.83
N LEU A 34 -3.33 5.30 8.77
CA LEU A 34 -3.80 4.00 9.26
C LEU A 34 -4.73 4.12 10.47
N GLY A 35 -4.56 5.16 11.29
CA GLY A 35 -5.37 5.41 12.48
C GLY A 35 -6.86 5.53 12.19
N PRO A 36 -7.30 6.41 11.27
CA PRO A 36 -8.72 6.62 11.01
C PRO A 36 -9.51 5.34 10.61
N PRO A 37 -9.09 4.53 9.62
CA PRO A 37 -9.85 3.32 9.27
C PRO A 37 -9.88 2.29 10.41
N LEU A 38 -8.80 2.13 11.16
CA LEU A 38 -8.73 1.19 12.29
C LEU A 38 -9.57 1.67 13.49
N GLN A 39 -9.54 2.96 13.80
CA GLN A 39 -10.37 3.55 14.85
C GLN A 39 -11.86 3.43 14.51
N ALA A 40 -12.24 3.65 13.25
CA ALA A 40 -13.62 3.59 12.81
C ALA A 40 -14.23 2.18 12.92
N LEU A 41 -13.47 1.14 12.54
CA LEU A 41 -13.98 -0.23 12.47
C LEU A 41 -13.66 -1.09 13.70
N LEU A 42 -12.55 -0.83 14.39
CA LEU A 42 -12.09 -1.63 15.54
C LEU A 42 -12.14 -0.86 16.86
N GLY A 43 -12.29 0.46 16.82
CA GLY A 43 -12.31 1.29 18.03
C GLY A 43 -10.96 1.41 18.75
N CYS A 44 -9.86 1.02 18.11
CA CYS A 44 -8.50 1.10 18.67
C CYS A 44 -7.77 2.38 18.26
N THR A 45 -6.77 2.77 19.04
CA THR A 45 -5.93 3.93 18.76
C THR A 45 -4.54 3.48 18.32
N VAL A 46 -4.11 3.93 17.14
CA VAL A 46 -2.76 3.70 16.63
C VAL A 46 -1.79 4.62 17.38
N GLN A 47 -0.84 4.02 18.09
CA GLN A 47 0.24 4.72 18.75
C GLN A 47 1.50 4.67 17.88
N ARG A 48 1.99 5.83 17.48
CA ARG A 48 3.32 5.93 16.87
C ARG A 48 4.40 5.56 17.89
N VAL A 49 5.29 4.66 17.49
CA VAL A 49 6.47 4.27 18.23
C VAL A 49 7.68 4.86 17.51
N ASP A 50 8.41 5.72 18.22
CA ASP A 50 9.62 6.39 17.75
C ASP A 50 10.87 5.77 18.41
N GLY A 51 12.05 6.28 18.05
CA GLY A 51 13.31 5.90 18.70
C GLY A 51 14.00 4.68 18.10
N PHE A 52 13.51 4.18 16.97
CA PHE A 52 14.19 3.17 16.17
C PHE A 52 14.29 3.65 14.72
N ASP A 53 15.51 3.69 14.20
CA ASP A 53 15.73 4.04 12.81
C ASP A 53 15.33 2.87 11.90
N THR A 54 14.13 2.94 11.33
CA THR A 54 13.62 1.92 10.43
C THR A 54 14.38 1.83 9.12
N ASP A 55 15.21 2.82 8.78
CA ASP A 55 16.05 2.78 7.58
C ASP A 55 17.14 1.70 7.70
N THR A 56 17.47 1.27 8.94
CA THR A 56 18.30 0.07 9.19
C THR A 56 17.64 -1.23 8.75
N LEU A 57 16.34 -1.22 8.45
CA LEU A 57 15.59 -2.38 7.94
C LEU A 57 15.44 -2.35 6.40
N GLY A 58 16.00 -1.34 5.73
CA GLY A 58 15.93 -1.13 4.28
C GLY A 58 15.29 0.22 3.92
N THR A 59 15.79 0.89 2.88
CA THR A 59 15.28 2.20 2.43
C THR A 59 14.73 2.17 1.02
N PHE A 60 13.71 3.00 0.75
CA PHE A 60 13.17 3.19 -0.60
C PHE A 60 14.14 3.94 -1.53
N THR A 61 15.21 4.54 -0.98
CA THR A 61 16.21 5.32 -1.73
C THR A 61 17.45 4.53 -2.10
N ARG A 62 17.43 3.19 -1.96
CA ARG A 62 18.53 2.25 -2.29
C ARG A 62 19.77 2.39 -1.41
N ASP A 63 19.66 3.05 -0.25
CA ASP A 63 20.77 3.24 0.67
C ASP A 63 21.05 1.97 1.51
N VAL A 64 20.02 1.15 1.77
CA VAL A 64 20.12 -0.14 2.49
C VAL A 64 19.21 -1.18 1.83
N GLU A 65 19.75 -2.35 1.46
CA GLU A 65 18.97 -3.43 0.85
C GLU A 65 18.01 -4.08 1.85
N ARG A 66 16.79 -4.36 1.40
CA ARG A 66 15.76 -5.08 2.17
C ARG A 66 16.21 -6.52 2.45
N ALA A 67 16.14 -6.95 3.71
CA ALA A 67 16.24 -8.37 4.06
C ALA A 67 14.86 -9.06 3.94
N GLY A 68 14.77 -10.09 3.10
CA GLY A 68 13.57 -10.92 2.96
C GLY A 68 12.45 -10.30 2.11
N THR A 69 11.26 -10.88 2.21
CA THR A 69 10.03 -10.45 1.52
C THR A 69 9.42 -9.19 2.15
N GLN A 70 8.55 -8.51 1.40
CA GLN A 70 7.82 -7.32 1.90
C GLN A 70 7.05 -7.60 3.19
N ILE A 71 6.42 -8.78 3.30
CA ILE A 71 5.67 -9.20 4.49
C ILE A 71 6.58 -9.50 5.68
N GLU A 72 7.76 -10.10 5.46
CA GLU A 72 8.73 -10.37 6.53
C GLU A 72 9.29 -9.07 7.11
N ALA A 73 9.59 -8.09 6.26
CA ALA A 73 10.02 -6.76 6.68
C ALA A 73 8.93 -6.07 7.54
N ALA A 74 7.68 -6.08 7.08
CA ALA A 74 6.56 -5.53 7.85
C ALA A 74 6.36 -6.27 9.19
N ARG A 75 6.41 -7.60 9.19
CA ARG A 75 6.31 -8.41 10.40
C ARG A 75 7.40 -8.04 11.40
N ARG A 76 8.66 -7.98 10.95
CA ARG A 76 9.80 -7.57 11.81
C ARG A 76 9.58 -6.18 12.40
N LYS A 77 9.13 -5.23 11.58
CA LYS A 77 8.84 -3.86 12.02
C LYS A 77 7.72 -3.79 13.06
N ALA A 78 6.63 -4.53 12.86
CA ALA A 78 5.54 -4.62 13.83
C ALA A 78 6.04 -5.20 15.17
N ARG A 79 6.86 -6.27 15.11
CA ARG A 79 7.46 -6.90 16.29
C ARG A 79 8.39 -5.96 17.06
N ILE A 80 9.23 -5.19 16.37
CA ILE A 80 10.09 -4.18 17.03
C ILE A 80 9.22 -3.10 17.68
N GLY A 81 8.18 -2.61 16.99
CA GLY A 81 7.24 -1.64 17.55
C GLY A 81 6.55 -2.15 18.82
N MET A 82 6.11 -3.41 18.84
CA MET A 82 5.54 -4.07 20.01
C MET A 82 6.55 -4.14 21.17
N GLN A 83 7.78 -4.58 20.90
CA GLN A 83 8.84 -4.68 21.91
C GLN A 83 9.16 -3.32 22.55
N LEU A 84 9.34 -2.27 21.73
CA LEU A 84 9.69 -0.94 22.22
C LEU A 84 8.56 -0.28 23.02
N SER A 85 7.31 -0.57 22.68
CA SER A 85 6.14 0.01 23.35
C SER A 85 5.61 -0.82 24.53
N GLY A 86 6.02 -2.09 24.64
CA GLY A 86 5.43 -3.04 25.58
C GLY A 86 3.97 -3.42 25.26
N LEU A 87 3.48 -3.13 24.06
CA LEU A 87 2.10 -3.42 23.66
C LEU A 87 1.97 -4.81 23.04
N PRO A 88 0.87 -5.54 23.33
CA PRO A 88 0.59 -6.86 22.75
C PRO A 88 0.02 -6.81 21.33
N LEU A 89 -0.32 -5.62 20.84
CA LEU A 89 -0.84 -5.37 19.49
C LEU A 89 0.17 -4.57 18.67
N GLY A 90 0.51 -5.08 17.49
CA GLY A 90 1.46 -4.46 16.56
C GLY A 90 0.88 -4.21 15.18
N LEU A 91 1.32 -3.12 14.56
CA LEU A 91 0.96 -2.69 13.23
C LEU A 91 2.23 -2.27 12.48
N ALA A 92 2.35 -2.66 11.23
CA ALA A 92 3.39 -2.13 10.35
C ALA A 92 2.91 -2.09 8.91
N SER A 93 3.32 -1.06 8.19
CA SER A 93 3.09 -0.95 6.75
C SER A 93 4.40 -1.02 5.99
N GLU A 94 4.42 -1.77 4.89
CA GLU A 94 5.51 -1.76 3.92
C GLU A 94 4.99 -1.65 2.49
N GLY A 95 5.74 -0.95 1.65
CA GLY A 95 5.45 -0.76 0.24
C GLY A 95 6.46 -1.47 -0.65
N ALA A 96 6.05 -1.84 -1.85
CA ALA A 96 6.92 -2.38 -2.88
C ALA A 96 6.50 -1.84 -4.25
N PHE A 97 7.49 -1.55 -5.09
CA PHE A 97 7.26 -1.12 -6.46
C PHE A 97 7.74 -2.21 -7.42
N GLY A 98 6.99 -2.43 -8.50
CA GLY A 98 7.31 -3.41 -9.52
C GLY A 98 6.56 -3.16 -10.83
N PRO A 99 6.75 -4.01 -11.84
CA PRO A 99 5.94 -3.96 -13.06
C PRO A 99 4.49 -4.35 -12.77
N ASP A 100 3.54 -3.79 -13.52
CA ASP A 100 2.13 -4.13 -13.35
C ASP A 100 1.86 -5.61 -13.69
N PRO A 101 0.94 -6.27 -12.98
CA PRO A 101 0.74 -7.72 -13.11
C PRO A 101 0.01 -8.14 -14.40
N PHE A 102 -0.45 -7.20 -15.23
CA PHE A 102 -1.24 -7.48 -16.42
C PHE A 102 -0.42 -7.37 -17.70
N THR A 103 0.31 -6.26 -17.87
CA THR A 103 1.10 -5.93 -19.06
C THR A 103 2.60 -5.93 -18.80
N GLY A 104 3.01 -5.71 -17.55
CA GLY A 104 4.41 -5.54 -17.15
C GLY A 104 5.05 -4.22 -17.59
N LEU A 105 4.27 -3.28 -18.14
CA LEU A 105 4.75 -2.04 -18.75
C LEU A 105 4.67 -0.83 -17.82
N LEU A 106 3.75 -0.86 -16.85
CA LEU A 106 3.52 0.27 -15.95
C LEU A 106 4.19 0.03 -14.59
N HIS A 107 4.65 1.11 -13.97
CA HIS A 107 5.08 1.06 -12.58
C HIS A 107 3.86 0.82 -11.68
N TRP A 108 3.98 -0.12 -10.76
CA TRP A 108 2.91 -0.58 -9.88
C TRP A 108 3.35 -0.48 -8.43
N ASP A 109 2.47 0.06 -7.59
CA ASP A 109 2.67 0.21 -6.14
C ASP A 109 1.81 -0.84 -5.43
N ILE A 110 2.44 -1.58 -4.53
CA ILE A 110 1.81 -2.58 -3.66
C ILE A 110 2.08 -2.16 -2.22
N GLU A 111 1.03 -1.77 -1.51
CA GLU A 111 1.08 -1.43 -0.09
C GLU A 111 0.45 -2.54 0.72
N LEU A 112 1.17 -3.01 1.75
CA LEU A 112 0.66 -3.98 2.71
C LEU A 112 0.75 -3.45 4.13
N VAL A 113 -0.20 -3.88 4.97
CA VAL A 113 -0.26 -3.56 6.38
C VAL A 113 -0.46 -4.84 7.17
N VAL A 114 0.49 -5.17 8.04
CA VAL A 114 0.44 -6.35 8.93
C VAL A 114 -0.08 -5.93 10.29
N TRP A 115 -1.06 -6.66 10.80
CA TRP A 115 -1.55 -6.61 12.18
C TRP A 115 -1.13 -7.88 12.92
N ILE A 116 -0.58 -7.73 14.11
CA ILE A 116 -0.17 -8.80 15.00
C ILE A 116 -0.83 -8.62 16.35
N ASP A 117 -1.38 -9.71 16.88
CA ASP A 117 -1.95 -9.78 18.22
C ASP A 117 -1.46 -11.04 18.93
N ASP A 118 -0.61 -10.85 19.94
CA ASP A 118 0.02 -11.95 20.69
C ASP A 118 -0.94 -12.65 21.64
N GLU A 119 -1.94 -11.93 22.16
CA GLU A 119 -2.93 -12.51 23.08
C GLU A 119 -3.87 -13.49 22.36
N ARG A 120 -4.11 -13.26 21.06
CA ARG A 120 -4.95 -14.12 20.22
C ARG A 120 -4.15 -15.00 19.26
N GLY A 121 -2.83 -14.90 19.25
CA GLY A 121 -1.96 -15.61 18.30
C GLY A 121 -2.40 -15.35 16.86
N LEU A 122 -2.67 -14.09 16.53
CA LEU A 122 -3.28 -13.67 15.27
C LEU A 122 -2.30 -12.82 14.45
N GLU A 123 -2.22 -13.13 13.15
CA GLU A 123 -1.57 -12.28 12.15
C GLU A 123 -2.56 -12.10 10.98
N VAL A 124 -2.86 -10.85 10.63
CA VAL A 124 -3.73 -10.51 9.49
C VAL A 124 -3.05 -9.45 8.65
N VAL A 125 -3.12 -9.61 7.33
CA VAL A 125 -2.53 -8.67 6.37
C VAL A 125 -3.64 -8.02 5.56
N GLY A 126 -3.67 -6.69 5.52
CA GLY A 126 -4.44 -5.93 4.55
C GLY A 126 -3.54 -5.42 3.43
N MET A 127 -4.09 -5.26 2.24
CA MET A 127 -3.33 -4.87 1.05
C MET A 127 -4.12 -3.92 0.16
N ALA A 128 -3.41 -3.05 -0.54
CA ALA A 128 -3.92 -2.28 -1.66
C ALA A 128 -2.82 -2.14 -2.71
N GLN A 129 -3.21 -2.04 -3.98
CA GLN A 129 -2.26 -1.90 -5.06
C GLN A 129 -2.86 -1.11 -6.22
N GLY A 130 -2.01 -0.46 -7.00
CA GLY A 130 -2.43 0.35 -8.13
C GLY A 130 -1.28 0.96 -8.91
N PRO A 131 -1.59 1.73 -9.97
CA PRO A 131 -0.58 2.44 -10.73
C PRO A 131 0.26 3.36 -9.84
N ALA A 132 1.59 3.25 -9.94
CA ALA A 132 2.53 4.09 -9.22
C ALA A 132 2.87 5.34 -10.04
N ARG A 133 2.82 6.51 -9.40
CA ARG A 133 3.42 7.73 -9.96
C ARG A 133 4.91 7.76 -9.63
N SER A 134 5.70 7.17 -10.52
CA SER A 134 7.15 6.92 -10.38
C SER A 134 7.92 7.35 -11.64
N ALA A 135 7.67 8.56 -12.12
CA ALA A 135 8.38 9.11 -13.28
C ALA A 135 9.82 9.48 -12.92
N HIS A 136 10.71 9.37 -13.89
CA HIS A 136 12.07 9.89 -13.83
C HIS A 136 12.51 10.43 -15.19
N ALA A 137 13.51 11.31 -15.19
CA ALA A 137 14.11 11.85 -16.40
C ALA A 137 15.51 12.42 -16.10
N THR A 138 16.30 12.57 -17.16
CA THR A 138 17.50 13.42 -17.15
C THR A 138 17.17 14.69 -17.91
N VAL A 139 17.39 15.84 -17.27
CA VAL A 139 17.07 17.18 -17.79
C VAL A 139 18.31 18.06 -17.82
N ARG A 140 18.34 19.05 -18.72
CA ARG A 140 19.50 19.93 -18.98
C ARG A 140 19.25 21.38 -18.63
N ASP A 141 17.99 21.79 -18.64
CA ASP A 141 17.58 23.16 -18.34
C ASP A 141 16.29 23.20 -17.51
N TRP A 142 15.93 24.42 -17.10
CA TRP A 142 14.77 24.66 -16.27
C TRP A 142 13.45 24.34 -16.98
N ALA A 143 13.36 24.59 -18.29
CA ALA A 143 12.13 24.33 -19.04
C ALA A 143 11.85 22.82 -19.16
N GLU A 144 12.89 22.01 -19.38
CA GLU A 144 12.78 20.56 -19.34
C GLU A 144 12.35 20.04 -17.96
N LEU A 145 12.89 20.63 -16.89
CA LEU A 145 12.49 20.29 -15.51
C LEU A 145 11.04 20.69 -15.20
N GLU A 146 10.59 21.87 -15.62
CA GLU A 146 9.19 22.31 -15.44
C GLU A 146 8.22 21.39 -16.16
N ALA A 147 8.55 21.03 -17.42
CA ALA A 147 7.77 20.06 -18.19
C ALA A 147 7.73 18.69 -17.50
N PHE A 148 8.85 18.27 -16.90
CA PHE A 148 8.91 17.05 -16.10
C PHE A 148 8.06 17.14 -14.82
N ALA A 149 8.20 18.21 -14.06
CA ALA A 149 7.49 18.42 -12.80
C ALA A 149 5.97 18.35 -13.01
N ALA A 150 5.47 18.98 -14.08
CA ALA A 150 4.06 18.94 -14.45
C ALA A 150 3.55 17.50 -14.70
N ARG A 151 4.23 16.71 -15.55
CA ARG A 151 3.85 15.29 -15.78
C ARG A 151 4.02 14.42 -14.53
N ALA A 152 4.98 14.75 -13.68
CA ALA A 152 5.29 14.03 -12.45
C ALA A 152 4.32 14.37 -11.30
N GLY A 153 3.37 15.30 -11.49
CA GLY A 153 2.34 15.64 -10.50
C GLY A 153 2.81 16.61 -9.41
N PHE A 154 3.89 17.35 -9.63
CA PHE A 154 4.37 18.41 -8.74
C PHE A 154 3.37 19.58 -8.70
N PRO A 155 3.18 20.28 -7.56
CA PRO A 155 3.86 20.09 -6.27
C PRO A 155 3.23 19.03 -5.37
N GLY A 156 2.09 18.45 -5.76
CA GLY A 156 1.42 17.43 -4.96
C GLY A 156 2.29 16.20 -4.72
N HIS A 157 2.97 15.74 -5.78
CA HIS A 157 4.05 14.76 -5.69
C HIS A 157 5.38 15.51 -5.63
N GLN A 158 6.10 15.33 -4.53
CA GLN A 158 7.42 15.94 -4.39
C GLN A 158 8.45 15.20 -5.24
N LEU A 159 9.56 15.88 -5.52
CA LEU A 159 10.63 15.37 -6.39
C LEU A 159 11.91 15.13 -5.61
N VAL A 160 12.76 14.28 -6.20
CA VAL A 160 14.15 14.09 -5.83
C VAL A 160 15.01 14.59 -7.00
N ILE A 161 16.09 15.30 -6.69
CA ILE A 161 17.09 15.78 -7.65
C ILE A 161 18.47 15.24 -7.31
N ARG A 162 19.20 14.82 -8.35
CA ARG A 162 20.59 14.35 -8.30
C ARG A 162 21.41 14.95 -9.42
N PRO A 163 22.69 15.31 -9.19
CA PRO A 163 23.61 15.60 -10.30
C PRO A 163 23.77 14.38 -11.20
N GLU A 164 23.86 14.61 -12.51
CA GLU A 164 24.22 13.63 -13.55
C GLU A 164 23.27 12.45 -13.75
N HIS A 165 23.15 11.55 -12.76
CA HIS A 165 22.50 10.25 -12.91
C HIS A 165 21.82 9.76 -11.61
N ALA A 166 21.01 8.71 -11.74
CA ALA A 166 20.18 8.16 -10.67
C ALA A 166 20.97 7.69 -9.43
N ASP A 167 22.20 7.21 -9.64
CA ASP A 167 23.02 6.64 -8.56
C ASP A 167 24.03 7.63 -7.95
N HIS A 168 23.90 8.94 -8.24
CA HIS A 168 24.79 9.94 -7.69
C HIS A 168 24.58 10.08 -6.17
N PRO A 169 25.66 10.15 -5.35
CA PRO A 169 25.56 10.16 -3.89
C PRO A 169 24.86 11.42 -3.35
N ASP A 170 25.13 12.58 -3.95
CA ASP A 170 24.43 13.81 -3.58
C ASP A 170 22.97 13.78 -4.02
N VAL A 171 22.08 14.12 -3.08
CA VAL A 171 20.64 14.03 -3.28
C VAL A 171 19.88 15.12 -2.55
N ALA A 172 19.02 15.81 -3.28
CA ALA A 172 18.02 16.70 -2.71
C ALA A 172 16.67 15.96 -2.72
N LYS A 173 16.14 15.59 -1.55
CA LYS A 173 14.89 14.83 -1.40
C LYS A 173 13.76 15.76 -0.90
N GLY A 174 12.50 15.41 -1.15
CA GLY A 174 11.34 16.11 -0.57
C GLY A 174 11.10 17.51 -1.13
N LEU A 175 11.40 17.70 -2.42
CA LEU A 175 11.23 18.99 -3.09
C LEU A 175 9.75 19.17 -3.47
N GLY A 176 8.99 19.85 -2.60
CA GLY A 176 7.57 20.19 -2.82
C GLY A 176 7.30 21.68 -3.04
N ASP A 177 8.31 22.55 -2.92
CA ASP A 177 8.20 23.99 -3.13
C ASP A 177 8.89 24.40 -4.45
N PRO A 178 8.26 25.23 -5.31
CA PRO A 178 8.84 25.60 -6.60
C PRO A 178 10.20 26.32 -6.50
N ASN A 179 10.38 27.17 -5.49
CA ASN A 179 11.63 27.90 -5.30
C ASN A 179 12.73 26.97 -4.78
N ALA A 180 12.39 26.05 -3.87
CA ALA A 180 13.31 25.02 -3.40
C ALA A 180 13.73 24.08 -4.54
N LEU A 181 12.79 23.69 -5.41
CA LEU A 181 13.07 22.89 -6.59
C LEU A 181 14.05 23.61 -7.53
N ARG A 182 13.84 24.91 -7.77
CA ARG A 182 14.74 25.71 -8.62
C ARG A 182 16.15 25.81 -8.06
N ARG A 183 16.28 26.13 -6.77
CA ARG A 183 17.61 26.16 -6.12
C ARG A 183 18.29 24.80 -6.18
N ALA A 184 17.58 23.73 -5.85
CA ALA A 184 18.12 22.37 -5.89
C ALA A 184 18.59 21.97 -7.30
N PHE A 185 17.85 22.39 -8.35
CA PHE A 185 18.24 22.16 -9.73
C PHE A 185 19.50 22.93 -10.12
N GLU A 186 19.56 24.22 -9.84
CA GLU A 186 20.72 25.08 -10.14
C GLU A 186 21.98 24.54 -9.43
N ASP A 187 21.85 24.17 -8.16
CA ASP A 187 22.91 23.56 -7.37
C ASP A 187 23.37 22.20 -7.93
N ALA A 188 22.44 21.32 -8.28
CA ALA A 188 22.77 20.01 -8.84
C ALA A 188 23.43 20.13 -10.21
N ARG A 189 22.97 21.06 -11.04
CA ARG A 189 23.54 21.33 -12.37
C ARG A 189 24.95 21.91 -12.28
N ALA A 190 25.22 22.78 -11.31
CA ALA A 190 26.56 23.33 -11.08
C ALA A 190 27.57 22.25 -10.63
N ARG A 191 27.10 21.20 -9.95
CA ARG A 191 27.92 20.05 -9.55
C ARG A 191 28.06 18.98 -10.62
N ALA A 192 27.17 18.94 -11.60
CA ALA A 192 27.17 17.95 -12.67
C ALA A 192 28.23 18.27 -13.74
N ALA A 193 29.24 17.41 -13.90
CA ALA A 193 30.30 17.58 -14.90
C ALA A 193 29.77 17.55 -16.34
N ASN A 194 28.67 16.85 -16.58
CA ASN A 194 27.99 16.78 -17.88
C ASN A 194 26.88 17.83 -18.06
N GLY A 195 26.64 18.69 -17.06
CA GLY A 195 25.58 19.71 -17.06
C GLY A 195 24.15 19.14 -17.02
N GLN A 196 23.98 17.85 -16.75
CA GLN A 196 22.70 17.16 -16.68
C GLN A 196 22.28 16.93 -15.22
N VAL A 197 20.98 16.92 -14.99
CA VAL A 197 20.39 16.67 -13.67
C VAL A 197 19.39 15.52 -13.81
N PHE A 198 19.54 14.52 -12.96
CA PHE A 198 18.55 13.46 -12.84
C PHE A 198 17.45 13.89 -11.87
N VAL A 199 16.21 13.71 -12.28
CA VAL A 199 15.03 14.03 -11.48
C VAL A 199 14.07 12.84 -11.47
N GLU A 200 13.48 12.55 -10.31
CA GLU A 200 12.51 11.49 -10.14
C GLU A 200 11.42 11.88 -9.14
N ASN A 201 10.28 11.18 -9.17
CA ASN A 201 9.29 11.28 -8.12
C ASN A 201 9.87 10.79 -6.78
N ASP A 202 9.62 11.55 -5.70
CA ASP A 202 9.92 11.08 -4.36
C ASP A 202 8.88 10.05 -3.92
N LEU A 203 9.29 8.79 -3.87
CA LEU A 203 8.40 7.66 -3.57
C LEU A 203 8.11 7.51 -2.08
N ARG A 204 8.69 8.33 -1.19
CA ARG A 204 8.42 8.26 0.26
C ARG A 204 6.94 8.57 0.55
N ALA A 205 6.36 7.90 1.52
CA ALA A 205 4.91 7.99 1.77
C ALA A 205 4.43 9.43 2.06
N HIS A 206 5.19 10.22 2.83
CA HIS A 206 4.79 11.59 3.18
C HIS A 206 4.87 12.57 2.00
N THR A 207 5.55 12.21 0.91
CA THR A 207 5.77 13.05 -0.27
C THR A 207 4.94 12.65 -1.48
N ASN A 208 4.16 11.57 -1.37
CA ASN A 208 3.48 10.92 -2.50
C ASN A 208 1.98 10.67 -2.20
N PRO A 209 1.07 11.59 -2.58
CA PRO A 209 -0.34 11.50 -2.24
C PRO A 209 -1.06 10.25 -2.76
N THR A 210 -0.71 9.74 -3.95
CA THR A 210 -1.34 8.52 -4.48
C THR A 210 -0.90 7.29 -3.69
N ARG A 211 0.37 7.23 -3.28
CA ARG A 211 0.86 6.20 -2.36
C ARG A 211 0.15 6.28 -1.00
N GLN A 212 -0.07 7.48 -0.45
CA GLN A 212 -0.83 7.64 0.78
C GLN A 212 -2.27 7.12 0.66
N ALA A 213 -2.90 7.31 -0.50
CA ALA A 213 -4.23 6.75 -0.77
C ALA A 213 -4.20 5.21 -0.75
N LEU A 214 -3.17 4.58 -1.35
CA LEU A 214 -3.00 3.12 -1.28
C LEU A 214 -2.75 2.64 0.16
N ILE A 215 -1.92 3.33 0.96
CA ILE A 215 -1.71 2.99 2.38
C ILE A 215 -3.04 3.05 3.16
N ARG A 216 -3.85 4.09 2.93
CA ARG A 216 -5.19 4.21 3.56
C ARG A 216 -6.11 3.06 3.14
N GLN A 217 -6.10 2.69 1.87
CA GLN A 217 -6.89 1.56 1.36
C GLN A 217 -6.42 0.23 1.94
N ALA A 218 -5.12 0.00 2.09
CA ALA A 218 -4.57 -1.19 2.72
C ALA A 218 -4.95 -1.27 4.21
N GLY A 219 -4.96 -0.13 4.92
CA GLY A 219 -5.46 -0.03 6.28
C GLY A 219 -6.97 -0.32 6.40
N LEU A 220 -7.77 0.13 5.42
CA LEU A 220 -9.20 -0.18 5.36
C LEU A 220 -9.47 -1.65 5.05
N ASP A 221 -8.72 -2.25 4.12
CA ASP A 221 -8.78 -3.68 3.81
C ASP A 221 -8.42 -4.51 5.05
N LEU A 222 -7.34 -4.14 5.76
CA LEU A 222 -6.96 -4.77 7.04
C LEU A 222 -8.09 -4.71 8.06
N ALA A 223 -8.66 -3.52 8.28
CA ALA A 223 -9.72 -3.32 9.25
C ALA A 223 -10.97 -4.17 8.92
N ARG A 224 -11.36 -4.24 7.64
CA ARG A 224 -12.47 -5.09 7.19
C ARG A 224 -12.21 -6.57 7.42
N ARG A 225 -10.99 -7.04 7.15
CA ARG A 225 -10.56 -8.43 7.43
C ARG A 225 -10.68 -8.76 8.92
N LEU A 226 -10.20 -7.86 9.78
CA LEU A 226 -10.25 -8.04 11.24
C LEU A 226 -11.68 -8.04 11.79
N THR A 227 -12.63 -7.41 11.10
CA THR A 227 -14.07 -7.48 11.45
C THR A 227 -14.80 -8.67 10.82
N SER A 228 -14.12 -9.49 10.03
CA SER A 228 -14.71 -10.66 9.36
C SER A 228 -14.40 -11.93 10.13
N ASP A 229 -15.38 -12.37 10.93
CA ASP A 229 -15.28 -13.56 11.77
C ASP A 229 -15.56 -14.83 10.94
N CYS A 230 -14.80 -15.89 11.19
CA CYS A 230 -15.05 -17.19 10.58
C CYS A 230 -16.36 -17.79 11.07
N PRO A 231 -17.26 -18.25 10.18
CA PRO A 231 -18.54 -18.85 10.60
C PRO A 231 -18.37 -20.16 11.37
N ALA A 232 -17.25 -20.86 11.20
CA ALA A 232 -17.00 -22.15 11.86
C ALA A 232 -16.34 -22.02 13.24
N CYS A 233 -15.43 -21.06 13.44
CA CYS A 233 -14.64 -20.97 14.68
C CYS A 233 -14.64 -19.57 15.32
N GLY A 234 -15.31 -18.58 14.73
CA GLY A 234 -15.34 -17.20 15.21
C GLY A 234 -14.02 -16.43 15.10
N ARG A 235 -12.95 -17.04 14.58
CA ARG A 235 -11.65 -16.37 14.44
C ARG A 235 -11.74 -15.22 13.42
N PRO A 236 -11.24 -14.01 13.74
CA PRO A 236 -11.21 -12.90 12.79
C PRO A 236 -10.24 -13.18 11.63
N GLY A 237 -10.42 -12.45 10.53
CA GLY A 237 -9.60 -12.60 9.33
C GLY A 237 -10.13 -13.65 8.34
N TYR A 238 -11.40 -14.05 8.44
CA TYR A 238 -12.04 -14.88 7.42
C TYR A 238 -12.25 -14.06 6.15
N TRP A 239 -11.47 -14.32 5.11
CA TRP A 239 -11.41 -13.42 3.96
C TRP A 239 -11.26 -14.16 2.63
N ILE A 240 -11.39 -13.39 1.54
CA ILE A 240 -11.18 -13.86 0.19
C ILE A 240 -9.71 -14.25 0.01
N THR A 241 -9.47 -15.52 -0.29
CA THR A 241 -8.12 -16.07 -0.56
C THR A 241 -7.93 -16.45 -2.03
N ALA A 242 -9.00 -16.58 -2.80
CA ALA A 242 -8.90 -16.82 -4.24
C ALA A 242 -10.10 -16.27 -5.02
N GLN A 243 -9.85 -15.90 -6.27
CA GLN A 243 -10.86 -15.65 -7.29
C GLN A 243 -10.99 -16.93 -8.14
N VAL A 244 -12.20 -17.47 -8.27
CA VAL A 244 -12.47 -18.69 -9.04
C VAL A 244 -13.06 -18.28 -10.39
N PRO A 245 -12.38 -18.55 -11.52
CA PRO A 245 -12.83 -18.14 -12.86
C PRO A 245 -14.10 -18.87 -13.29
N GLY A 246 -14.68 -18.44 -14.41
CA GLY A 246 -15.79 -19.13 -15.06
C GLY A 246 -17.03 -18.26 -15.29
N LEU A 247 -16.91 -16.93 -15.22
CA LEU A 247 -18.04 -16.05 -15.51
C LEU A 247 -18.48 -16.24 -16.97
N PRO A 248 -19.75 -16.58 -17.26
CA PRO A 248 -20.17 -16.87 -18.62
C PRO A 248 -20.19 -15.60 -19.48
N CYS A 249 -19.64 -15.69 -20.69
CA CYS A 249 -19.65 -14.62 -21.68
C CYS A 249 -21.10 -14.20 -22.03
N ALA A 250 -21.35 -12.90 -22.10
CA ALA A 250 -22.66 -12.36 -22.46
C ALA A 250 -23.11 -12.73 -23.89
N ARG A 251 -22.18 -13.06 -24.79
CA ARG A 251 -22.46 -13.41 -26.19
C ARG A 251 -22.55 -14.91 -26.45
N CYS A 252 -21.49 -15.66 -26.14
CA CYS A 252 -21.42 -17.10 -26.46
C CYS A 252 -21.78 -18.02 -25.29
N GLY A 253 -21.94 -17.50 -24.07
CA GLY A 253 -22.26 -18.28 -22.87
C GLY A 253 -21.11 -19.13 -22.31
N LEU A 254 -19.98 -19.25 -23.03
CA LEU A 254 -18.81 -20.01 -22.56
C LEU A 254 -18.15 -19.35 -21.33
N PRO A 255 -17.54 -20.14 -20.43
CA PRO A 255 -16.83 -19.62 -19.26
C PRO A 255 -15.61 -18.79 -19.69
N THR A 256 -15.41 -17.65 -19.04
CA THR A 256 -14.24 -16.78 -19.24
C THR A 256 -13.25 -16.91 -18.08
N ARG A 257 -12.07 -16.30 -18.22
CA ARG A 257 -11.09 -16.15 -17.12
C ARG A 257 -11.57 -15.18 -16.04
N GLU A 258 -12.65 -14.43 -16.29
CA GLU A 258 -13.17 -13.52 -15.28
C GLU A 258 -13.73 -14.31 -14.09
N PRO A 259 -13.51 -13.83 -12.85
CA PRO A 259 -13.96 -14.54 -11.66
C PRO A 259 -15.47 -14.73 -11.66
N LEU A 260 -15.99 -15.92 -11.37
CA LEU A 260 -17.40 -16.17 -11.07
C LEU A 260 -17.66 -16.19 -9.57
N ARG A 261 -16.75 -16.85 -8.84
CA ARG A 261 -16.84 -17.03 -7.38
C ARG A 261 -15.62 -16.47 -6.68
N GLN A 262 -15.78 -16.21 -5.40
CA GLN A 262 -14.73 -15.88 -4.46
C GLN A 262 -14.63 -17.00 -3.45
N ARG A 263 -13.42 -17.55 -3.26
CA ARG A 263 -13.14 -18.48 -2.17
C ARG A 263 -12.80 -17.69 -0.92
N TRP A 264 -13.59 -17.89 0.13
CA TRP A 264 -13.36 -17.35 1.46
C TRP A 264 -12.77 -18.44 2.34
N SER A 265 -11.70 -18.15 3.08
CA SER A 265 -11.01 -19.17 3.90
C SER A 265 -10.55 -18.62 5.25
N CYS A 266 -10.53 -19.50 6.26
CA CYS A 266 -10.01 -19.21 7.60
C CYS A 266 -8.60 -19.78 7.77
N ALA A 267 -7.64 -18.93 8.14
CA ALA A 267 -6.28 -19.37 8.45
C ALA A 267 -6.17 -20.18 9.76
N GLY A 268 -7.18 -20.14 10.63
CA GLY A 268 -7.17 -20.86 11.92
C GLY A 268 -7.66 -22.30 11.82
N CYS A 269 -8.90 -22.51 11.36
CA CYS A 269 -9.50 -23.85 11.30
C CYS A 269 -9.53 -24.46 9.89
N GLY A 270 -9.07 -23.73 8.86
CA GLY A 270 -9.09 -24.21 7.48
C GLY A 270 -10.48 -24.21 6.81
N HIS A 271 -11.53 -23.80 7.51
CA HIS A 271 -12.87 -23.70 6.92
C HIS A 271 -12.84 -22.78 5.68
N SER A 272 -13.47 -23.23 4.59
CA SER A 272 -13.53 -22.48 3.34
C SER A 272 -14.87 -22.67 2.64
N GLU A 273 -15.33 -21.64 1.93
CA GLU A 273 -16.51 -21.71 1.09
C GLU A 273 -16.36 -20.86 -0.18
N GLU A 274 -17.12 -21.17 -1.23
CA GLU A 274 -17.13 -20.39 -2.46
C GLU A 274 -18.46 -19.64 -2.63
N ARG A 275 -18.38 -18.32 -2.61
CA ARG A 275 -19.53 -17.42 -2.78
C ARG A 275 -19.52 -16.83 -4.18
N LEU A 276 -20.69 -16.55 -4.76
CA LEU A 276 -20.74 -15.74 -5.99
C LEU A 276 -20.07 -14.39 -5.72
N ARG A 277 -19.23 -13.92 -6.65
CA ARG A 277 -18.64 -12.59 -6.48
C ARG A 277 -19.73 -11.52 -6.66
N PRO A 278 -19.62 -10.37 -5.98
CA PRO A 278 -20.44 -9.21 -6.32
C PRO A 278 -20.12 -8.70 -7.73
N GLY A 279 -21.13 -8.18 -8.43
CA GLY A 279 -20.97 -7.58 -9.76
C GLY A 279 -21.82 -8.27 -10.84
N PRO A 280 -21.50 -8.07 -12.12
CA PRO A 280 -22.29 -8.62 -13.22
C PRO A 280 -22.21 -10.15 -13.27
N ASP A 281 -23.32 -10.78 -13.64
CA ASP A 281 -23.48 -12.23 -13.82
C ASP A 281 -22.95 -12.73 -15.18
N ARG A 282 -22.59 -11.81 -16.07
CA ARG A 282 -22.01 -12.09 -17.39
C ARG A 282 -20.71 -11.31 -17.61
N ALA A 283 -19.79 -11.92 -18.35
CA ALA A 283 -18.54 -11.30 -18.78
C ALA A 283 -18.72 -10.51 -20.07
N ASP A 284 -17.97 -9.42 -20.21
CA ASP A 284 -17.88 -8.67 -21.47
C ASP A 284 -17.25 -9.57 -22.55
N PRO A 285 -17.82 -9.67 -23.77
CA PRO A 285 -17.24 -10.46 -24.85
C PRO A 285 -15.79 -10.10 -25.21
N SER A 286 -15.33 -8.87 -24.94
CA SER A 286 -13.93 -8.45 -25.12
C SER A 286 -12.94 -9.18 -24.19
N ARG A 287 -13.43 -9.84 -23.15
CA ARG A 287 -12.64 -10.61 -22.18
C ARG A 287 -12.82 -12.13 -22.32
N CYS A 288 -13.43 -12.58 -23.41
CA CYS A 288 -13.68 -13.99 -23.68
C CYS A 288 -12.69 -14.51 -24.71
N ASP A 289 -11.84 -15.47 -24.32
CA ASP A 289 -10.86 -16.14 -25.18
C ASP A 289 -11.47 -16.75 -26.47
N HIS A 290 -12.80 -16.95 -26.52
CA HIS A 290 -13.49 -17.40 -27.74
C HIS A 290 -14.04 -16.27 -28.61
N CYS A 291 -14.59 -15.21 -28.00
CA CYS A 291 -15.14 -14.07 -28.76
C CYS A 291 -14.10 -13.03 -29.13
N ASN A 292 -13.00 -12.96 -28.37
CA ASN A 292 -11.85 -12.08 -28.53
C ASN A 292 -10.58 -12.89 -28.17
N PRO A 293 -10.11 -13.77 -29.07
CA PRO A 293 -8.93 -14.60 -28.86
C PRO A 293 -7.62 -13.80 -28.81
#